data_AF-A0A836F4W9-F1
#
_entry.id   AF-A0A836F4W9-F1
#
_cell.length_a   1.000
_cell.length_b   1.000
_cell.length_c   1.000
_cell.angle_alpha   90.00
_cell.angle_beta   90.00
_cell.angle_gamma   90.00
#
_symmetry.space_group_name_H-M   'P 1'
#
loop_
_entity.id
_entity.type
_entity.pdbx_description
1 polymer ?
#
loop_
_entity_poly.entity_id
_entity_poly.type
_entity_poly.pdbx_seq_one_letter_code
_entity_poly.pdbx_strand_id
1 'polypeptide(L)'
;MLKIVGLWPQESKDQHEELLSKVQFLLNIIMLIFVLAIPALVSLIRVWGDMILMIDNLQYTLPLLITMLKVFIMWYKKEALSPLINMIVNDWIKVKMEEERIVMLKQAKIVRLLAVCGILIILSTMLITVLSFPFARTLRHVTNLTDPIGKPLPIQSYYLYDVSSSPKYELTYLIQTIALTTSGLSYTAVDSFLGLLILHVCGQIENLHLRLLNLGKDSNFKAVLKYNVKDHIRLNRSIETIDNTFNLMLLGLLFFFGILFCLHGFLIVSIVNRGGHLSILQLVWYTTATICVLMHMCLYCAVGELLMSQVSITLHVLTSRYYQINPLIINKSFHNEINFSQSEKIHRATYEYVWYTLEPKAARNLTLIMLRTKKPLNITAGKTFPMTMSTFCNLLKTSAGYVSVLLANRN
;
A
#
# COMPACT_ATOMS: atom_id res chain seq x y z
N MET A 1 15.16 0.08 6.25
CA MET A 1 14.77 -0.56 4.97
C MET A 1 15.12 0.34 3.78
N LEU A 2 14.42 1.47 3.55
CA LEU A 2 14.67 2.34 2.39
C LEU A 2 16.14 2.79 2.21
N LYS A 3 16.84 3.15 3.30
CA LYS A 3 18.28 3.50 3.23
C LYS A 3 19.16 2.36 2.69
N ILE A 4 18.90 1.11 3.10
CA ILE A 4 19.68 -0.06 2.67
C ILE A 4 19.58 -0.28 1.16
N VAL A 5 18.43 0.07 0.59
CA VAL A 5 18.10 -0.08 -0.84
C VAL A 5 18.54 1.16 -1.64
N GLY A 6 19.02 2.23 -0.99
CA GLY A 6 19.36 3.49 -1.65
C GLY A 6 18.15 4.33 -2.09
N LEU A 7 16.96 4.06 -1.54
CA LEU A 7 15.69 4.73 -1.91
C LEU A 7 15.26 5.81 -0.92
N TRP A 8 16.10 6.17 0.06
CA TRP A 8 15.71 7.16 1.06
C TRP A 8 15.54 8.55 0.43
N PRO A 9 14.38 9.23 0.59
CA PRO A 9 14.13 10.44 -0.19
C PRO A 9 14.88 11.70 0.23
N GLN A 10 15.38 11.77 1.47
CA GLN A 10 16.16 12.94 1.90
C GLN A 10 17.63 12.77 1.52
N GLU A 11 18.24 13.85 1.08
CA GLU A 11 19.68 13.93 0.85
C GLU A 11 20.42 14.03 2.17
N SER A 12 21.49 13.26 2.32
CA SER A 12 22.39 13.42 3.45
C SER A 12 23.24 14.68 3.25
N LYS A 13 23.62 15.32 4.34
CA LYS A 13 24.60 16.41 4.31
C LYS A 13 26.03 15.89 4.17
N ASP A 14 26.24 14.60 4.41
CA ASP A 14 27.52 13.92 4.27
C ASP A 14 27.68 13.35 2.86
N GLN A 15 28.74 13.77 2.18
CA GLN A 15 29.09 13.32 0.82
C GLN A 15 29.35 11.82 0.74
N HIS A 16 29.91 11.21 1.81
CA HIS A 16 30.15 9.77 1.84
C HIS A 16 28.85 8.97 1.93
N GLU A 17 27.90 9.40 2.75
CA GLU A 17 26.59 8.75 2.86
C GLU A 17 25.79 8.89 1.56
N GLU A 18 25.90 10.03 0.87
CA GLU A 18 25.26 10.26 -0.42
C GLU A 18 25.81 9.32 -1.50
N LEU A 19 27.14 9.20 -1.60
CA LEU A 19 27.80 8.29 -2.53
C LEU A 19 27.40 6.84 -2.26
N LEU A 20 27.42 6.42 -0.99
CA LEU A 20 27.03 5.07 -0.58
C LEU A 20 25.59 4.75 -1.00
N SER A 21 24.66 5.69 -0.79
CA SER A 21 23.26 5.54 -1.21
C SER A 21 23.11 5.38 -2.72
N LYS A 22 23.85 6.16 -3.53
CA LYS A 22 23.85 6.05 -5.00
C LYS A 22 24.39 4.70 -5.47
N VAL A 23 25.47 4.20 -4.84
CA VAL A 23 26.03 2.88 -5.14
C VAL A 23 25.04 1.76 -4.78
N GLN A 24 24.42 1.82 -3.61
CA GLN A 24 23.41 0.86 -3.17
C GLN A 24 22.21 0.82 -4.12
N PHE A 25 21.73 1.98 -4.56
CA PHE A 25 20.64 2.09 -5.53
C PHE A 25 21.03 1.49 -6.90
N LEU A 26 22.24 1.77 -7.40
CA LEU A 26 22.72 1.22 -8.66
C LEU A 26 22.84 -0.31 -8.59
N LEU A 27 23.41 -0.84 -7.51
CA LEU A 27 23.51 -2.29 -7.28
C LEU A 27 22.13 -2.94 -7.21
N ASN A 28 21.16 -2.29 -6.55
CA ASN A 28 19.79 -2.78 -6.49
C ASN A 28 19.16 -2.90 -7.89
N ILE A 29 19.30 -1.88 -8.73
CA ILE A 29 18.79 -1.89 -10.11
C ILE A 29 19.45 -2.99 -10.94
N ILE A 30 20.78 -3.13 -10.84
CA ILE A 30 21.53 -4.16 -11.57
C ILE A 30 21.03 -5.55 -11.20
N MET A 31 20.88 -5.82 -9.89
CA MET A 31 20.36 -7.10 -9.40
C MET A 31 18.92 -7.35 -9.86
N LEU A 32 18.05 -6.35 -9.78
CA LEU A 32 16.66 -6.50 -10.22
C LEU A 32 16.55 -6.79 -11.73
N ILE A 33 17.33 -6.11 -12.57
CA ILE A 33 17.23 -6.24 -14.02
C ILE A 33 17.93 -7.51 -14.51
N PHE A 34 19.23 -7.64 -14.23
CA PHE A 34 20.07 -8.66 -14.86
C PHE A 34 20.00 -10.03 -14.19
N VAL A 35 19.79 -10.06 -12.87
CA VAL A 35 19.71 -11.34 -12.14
C VAL A 35 18.28 -11.88 -12.10
N LEU A 36 17.27 -11.00 -12.02
CA LEU A 36 15.88 -11.43 -11.86
C LEU A 36 15.02 -11.18 -13.10
N ALA A 37 14.83 -9.93 -13.53
CA ALA A 37 13.79 -9.58 -14.51
C ALA A 37 14.06 -10.19 -15.89
N ILE A 38 15.28 -10.04 -16.44
CA ILE A 38 15.61 -10.58 -17.77
C ILE A 38 15.53 -12.12 -17.75
N PRO A 39 16.19 -12.85 -16.82
CA PRO A 39 16.09 -14.31 -16.78
C PRO A 39 14.66 -14.82 -16.57
N ALA A 40 13.85 -14.14 -15.77
CA ALA A 40 12.46 -14.52 -15.53
C ALA A 40 11.58 -14.31 -16.78
N LEU A 41 11.75 -13.19 -17.50
CA LEU A 41 11.03 -12.92 -18.75
C LEU A 41 11.44 -13.87 -19.88
N VAL A 42 12.73 -14.15 -20.03
CA VAL A 42 13.21 -15.13 -21.02
C VAL A 42 12.68 -16.52 -20.67
N SER A 43 12.65 -16.87 -19.39
CA SER A 43 12.05 -18.13 -18.96
C SER A 43 10.55 -18.20 -19.26
N LEU A 44 9.81 -17.10 -19.13
CA LEU A 44 8.39 -17.04 -19.47
C LEU A 44 8.15 -17.33 -20.96
N ILE A 45 8.99 -16.78 -21.84
CA ILE A 45 8.93 -17.03 -23.29
C ILE A 45 9.21 -18.50 -23.60
N ARG A 46 10.15 -19.13 -22.88
CA ARG A 46 10.52 -20.55 -23.10
C ARG A 46 9.44 -21.53 -22.69
N VAL A 47 8.76 -21.26 -21.58
CA VAL A 47 7.68 -22.13 -21.10
C VAL A 47 6.33 -21.81 -21.72
N TRP A 48 6.32 -20.94 -22.74
CA TRP A 48 5.11 -20.56 -23.44
C TRP A 48 4.39 -21.79 -23.99
N GLY A 49 3.10 -21.91 -23.68
CA GLY A 49 2.27 -23.05 -24.06
C GLY A 49 2.03 -24.05 -22.92
N ASP A 50 2.88 -24.08 -21.89
CA ASP A 50 2.61 -24.83 -20.66
C ASP A 50 1.99 -23.92 -19.59
N MET A 51 0.69 -24.06 -19.40
CA MET A 51 -0.07 -23.22 -18.48
C MET A 51 0.43 -23.29 -17.03
N ILE A 52 0.87 -24.46 -16.55
CA ILE A 52 1.32 -24.60 -15.15
C ILE A 52 2.65 -23.87 -14.96
N LEU A 53 3.60 -24.06 -15.89
CA LEU A 53 4.89 -23.39 -15.85
C LEU A 53 4.79 -21.88 -16.09
N MET A 54 3.84 -21.43 -16.92
CA MET A 54 3.56 -20.01 -17.13
C MET A 54 3.00 -19.36 -15.86
N ILE A 55 2.05 -20.02 -15.17
CA ILE A 55 1.47 -19.51 -13.92
C ILE A 55 2.54 -19.44 -12.83
N ASP A 56 3.34 -20.49 -12.69
CA ASP A 56 4.44 -20.51 -11.72
C ASP A 56 5.44 -19.38 -11.97
N ASN A 57 5.84 -19.15 -13.23
CA ASN A 57 6.71 -18.01 -13.57
C ASN A 57 6.05 -16.65 -13.29
N LEU A 58 4.80 -16.45 -13.74
CA LEU A 58 4.08 -15.19 -13.57
C LEU A 58 3.87 -14.82 -12.09
N GLN A 59 3.77 -15.82 -11.20
CA GLN A 59 3.73 -15.62 -9.75
C GLN A 59 4.94 -14.84 -9.24
N TYR A 60 6.12 -14.97 -9.85
CA TYR A 60 7.34 -14.24 -9.48
C TYR A 60 7.61 -13.05 -10.39
N THR A 61 7.38 -13.19 -11.70
CA THR A 61 7.64 -12.14 -12.70
C THR A 61 6.77 -10.92 -12.49
N LEU A 62 5.48 -11.08 -12.16
CA LEU A 62 4.61 -9.92 -11.95
C LEU A 62 5.00 -9.10 -10.69
N PRO A 63 5.26 -9.69 -9.50
CA PRO A 63 5.81 -8.95 -8.37
C PRO A 63 7.15 -8.27 -8.67
N LEU A 64 8.01 -8.89 -9.49
CA LEU A 64 9.27 -8.29 -9.93
C LEU A 64 9.03 -7.01 -10.75
N LEU A 65 8.12 -7.06 -11.73
CA LEU A 65 7.74 -5.88 -12.52
C LEU A 65 7.12 -4.78 -11.64
N ILE A 66 6.31 -5.14 -10.65
CA ILE A 66 5.78 -4.19 -9.67
C ILE A 66 6.90 -3.61 -8.79
N THR A 67 7.88 -4.42 -8.38
CA THR A 67 9.04 -3.93 -7.62
C THR A 67 9.83 -2.91 -8.44
N MET A 68 10.06 -3.18 -9.73
CA MET A 68 10.70 -2.25 -10.65
C MET A 68 9.90 -0.93 -10.76
N LEU A 69 8.58 -1.02 -10.93
CA LEU A 69 7.70 0.15 -10.95
C LEU A 69 7.78 0.96 -9.64
N LYS A 70 7.82 0.28 -8.48
CA LYS A 70 7.96 0.90 -7.15
C LYS A 70 9.28 1.66 -6.99
N VAL A 71 10.39 1.00 -7.33
CA VAL A 71 11.74 1.58 -7.29
C VAL A 71 11.80 2.81 -8.19
N PHE A 72 11.27 2.71 -9.42
CA PHE A 72 11.22 3.81 -10.36
C PHE A 72 10.38 4.99 -9.84
N ILE A 73 9.18 4.75 -9.32
CA ILE A 73 8.31 5.81 -8.78
C ILE A 73 8.96 6.50 -7.58
N MET A 74 9.55 5.74 -6.65
CA MET A 74 10.23 6.29 -5.48
C MET A 74 11.41 7.17 -5.87
N TRP A 75 12.19 6.75 -6.87
CA TRP A 75 13.30 7.54 -7.40
C TRP A 75 12.80 8.80 -8.11
N TYR A 76 11.85 8.67 -9.04
CA TYR A 76 11.33 9.77 -9.84
C TYR A 76 10.58 10.83 -9.01
N LYS A 77 9.90 10.41 -7.92
CA LYS A 77 9.09 11.28 -7.06
C LYS A 77 9.81 11.66 -5.76
N LYS A 78 11.12 11.43 -5.65
CA LYS A 78 11.94 11.75 -4.48
C LYS A 78 11.71 13.18 -3.94
N GLU A 79 11.75 14.17 -4.83
CA GLU A 79 11.53 15.58 -4.49
C GLU A 79 10.13 15.87 -3.93
N ALA A 80 9.10 15.21 -4.47
CA ALA A 80 7.73 15.35 -3.98
C ALA A 80 7.53 14.68 -2.60
N LEU A 81 8.31 13.64 -2.30
CA LEU A 81 8.24 12.90 -1.04
C LEU A 81 9.00 13.58 0.11
N SER A 82 10.06 14.33 -0.19
CA SER A 82 10.89 15.00 0.82
C SER A 82 10.09 15.93 1.76
N PRO A 83 9.19 16.82 1.27
CA PRO A 83 8.34 17.64 2.13
C PRO A 83 7.44 16.84 3.08
N LEU A 84 6.98 15.64 2.67
CA LEU A 84 6.15 14.78 3.50
C LEU A 84 6.94 14.20 4.68
N ILE A 85 8.21 13.83 4.46
CA ILE A 85 9.10 13.38 5.53
C ILE A 85 9.36 14.53 6.51
N ASN A 86 9.66 15.72 5.99
CA ASN A 86 9.85 16.91 6.81
C ASN A 86 8.60 17.23 7.64
N MET A 87 7.40 17.07 7.07
CA MET A 87 6.14 17.21 7.80
C MET A 87 6.07 16.23 8.98
N ILE A 88 6.36 14.94 8.76
CA ILE A 88 6.36 13.92 9.83
C ILE A 88 7.33 14.33 10.94
N VAL A 89 8.57 14.65 10.60
CA VAL A 89 9.60 15.04 11.58
C VAL A 89 9.16 16.25 12.40
N ASN A 90 8.66 17.29 11.74
CA ASN A 90 8.19 18.50 12.39
C ASN A 90 6.99 18.23 13.30
N ASP A 91 6.05 17.38 12.89
CA ASP A 91 4.90 16.99 13.71
C ASP A 91 5.34 16.25 14.97
N TRP A 92 6.39 15.42 14.91
CA TRP A 92 6.92 14.73 16.08
C TRP A 92 7.60 15.67 17.09
N ILE A 93 8.38 16.64 16.62
CA ILE A 93 9.12 17.58 17.48
C ILE A 93 8.19 18.63 18.11
N LYS A 94 7.10 18.98 17.42
CA LYS A 94 6.14 19.99 17.87
C LYS A 94 5.54 19.69 19.25
N VAL A 95 5.41 20.72 20.08
CA VAL A 95 4.65 20.65 21.35
C VAL A 95 3.17 20.40 21.04
N LYS A 96 2.59 19.42 21.73
CA LYS A 96 1.25 18.88 21.45
C LYS A 96 0.56 18.41 22.72
N MET A 97 -0.76 18.26 22.67
CA MET A 97 -1.53 17.72 23.80
C MET A 97 -1.23 16.24 24.01
N GLU A 98 -1.45 15.74 25.23
CA GLU A 98 -1.21 14.31 25.54
C GLU A 98 -2.12 13.41 24.69
N GLU A 99 -3.38 13.82 24.47
CA GLU A 99 -4.31 13.11 23.57
C GLU A 99 -3.74 12.99 22.14
N GLU A 100 -3.18 14.07 21.60
CA GLU A 100 -2.58 14.08 20.26
C GLU A 100 -1.35 13.18 20.17
N ARG A 101 -0.56 13.13 21.25
CA ARG A 101 0.59 12.25 21.38
C ARG A 101 0.18 10.78 21.40
N ILE A 102 -0.88 10.43 22.13
CA ILE A 102 -1.41 9.06 22.21
C ILE A 102 -1.85 8.57 20.83
N VAL A 103 -2.56 9.40 20.07
CA VAL A 103 -2.98 9.09 18.69
C VAL A 103 -1.77 8.83 17.79
N MET A 104 -0.76 9.71 17.83
CA MET A 104 0.47 9.54 17.03
C MET A 104 1.24 8.27 17.40
N LEU A 105 1.34 7.94 18.70
CA LEU A 105 1.98 6.71 19.16
C LEU A 105 1.22 5.46 18.70
N LYS A 106 -0.12 5.50 18.71
CA LYS A 106 -0.97 4.41 18.19
C LYS A 106 -0.67 4.14 16.71
N GLN A 107 -0.68 5.18 15.88
CA GLN A 107 -0.40 5.03 14.44
C GLN A 107 1.04 4.53 14.20
N ALA A 108 2.02 5.06 14.94
CA ALA A 108 3.40 4.61 14.83
C ALA A 108 3.60 3.13 15.21
N LYS A 109 2.87 2.63 16.23
CA LYS A 109 2.89 1.21 16.59
C LYS A 109 2.35 0.32 15.47
N ILE A 110 1.25 0.73 14.82
CA ILE A 110 0.67 -0.01 13.68
C ILE A 110 1.68 -0.04 12.51
N VAL A 111 2.27 1.10 12.16
CA VAL A 111 3.30 1.16 11.10
C VAL A 111 4.49 0.26 11.43
N ARG A 112 4.99 0.28 12.67
CA ARG A 112 6.10 -0.59 13.10
C ARG A 112 5.73 -2.06 13.03
N LEU A 113 4.51 -2.43 13.44
CA LEU A 113 4.03 -3.82 13.35
C LEU A 113 4.00 -4.29 11.89
N LEU A 114 3.43 -3.49 10.97
CA LEU A 114 3.40 -3.82 9.54
C LEU A 114 4.81 -3.98 8.96
N ALA A 115 5.74 -3.08 9.32
CA ALA A 115 7.14 -3.17 8.90
C ALA A 115 7.85 -4.43 9.44
N VAL A 116 7.64 -4.77 10.72
CA VAL A 116 8.21 -5.99 11.33
C VAL A 116 7.65 -7.24 10.67
N CYS A 117 6.34 -7.33 10.47
CA CYS A 117 5.72 -8.44 9.74
C CYS A 117 6.31 -8.60 8.34
N GLY A 118 6.51 -7.49 7.61
CA GLY A 118 7.15 -7.50 6.30
C GLY A 118 8.59 -8.04 6.32
N ILE A 119 9.40 -7.62 7.30
CA ILE A 119 10.78 -8.13 7.47
C ILE A 119 10.76 -9.62 7.81
N LEU A 120 9.85 -10.08 8.68
CA LEU A 120 9.72 -11.48 9.04
C LEU A 120 9.35 -12.36 7.83
N ILE A 121 8.48 -11.87 6.94
CA ILE A 121 8.14 -12.57 5.69
C ILE A 121 9.37 -12.69 4.78
N ILE A 122 10.19 -11.65 4.66
CA ILE A 122 11.43 -11.70 3.87
C ILE A 122 12.43 -12.69 4.50
N LEU A 123 12.58 -12.66 5.82
CA LEU A 123 13.50 -13.58 6.51
C LEU A 123 13.04 -15.04 6.40
N SER A 124 11.72 -15.30 6.46
CA SER A 124 11.19 -16.65 6.32
C SER A 124 11.37 -17.19 4.89
N THR A 125 11.14 -16.38 3.85
CA THR A 125 11.39 -16.79 2.46
C THR A 125 12.88 -17.04 2.19
N MET A 126 13.76 -16.23 2.78
CA MET A 126 15.20 -16.45 2.73
C MET A 126 15.63 -17.73 3.43
N LEU A 127 15.08 -18.01 4.60
CA LEU A 127 15.36 -19.25 5.32
C LEU A 127 14.88 -20.47 4.53
N ILE A 128 13.66 -20.42 3.99
CA ILE A 128 13.09 -21.51 3.17
C ILE A 128 13.98 -21.77 1.95
N THR A 129 14.41 -20.74 1.23
CA THR A 129 15.28 -20.91 0.06
C THR A 129 16.63 -21.50 0.46
N VAL A 130 17.31 -20.97 1.47
CA VAL A 130 18.61 -21.50 1.93
C VAL A 130 18.50 -22.95 2.42
N LEU A 131 17.46 -23.30 3.18
CA LEU A 131 17.24 -24.67 3.66
C LEU A 131 16.87 -25.64 2.54
N SER A 132 16.33 -25.15 1.42
CA SER A 132 15.96 -25.98 0.27
C SER A 132 17.18 -26.40 -0.56
N PHE A 133 18.27 -25.62 -0.50
CA PHE A 133 19.49 -25.83 -1.29
C PHE A 133 20.13 -27.22 -1.11
N PRO A 134 20.41 -27.72 0.12
CA PRO A 134 21.13 -28.99 0.30
C PRO A 134 20.31 -30.22 -0.14
N PHE A 135 18.98 -30.13 -0.11
CA PHE A 135 18.10 -31.25 -0.41
C PHE A 135 17.63 -31.28 -1.87
N ALA A 136 18.01 -30.28 -2.68
CA ALA A 136 17.51 -30.07 -4.04
C ALA A 136 15.97 -30.16 -4.14
N ARG A 137 15.28 -29.82 -3.06
CA ARG A 137 13.81 -29.80 -2.99
C ARG A 137 13.33 -28.41 -3.34
N THR A 138 12.20 -28.34 -4.03
CA THR A 138 11.60 -27.09 -4.43
C THR A 138 10.09 -27.18 -4.27
N LEU A 139 9.49 -26.03 -3.93
CA LEU A 139 8.04 -25.87 -3.82
C LEU A 139 7.40 -25.68 -5.20
N ARG A 140 8.22 -25.38 -6.22
CA ARG A 140 7.83 -25.14 -7.61
C ARG A 140 7.63 -26.44 -8.38
N HIS A 141 6.83 -26.36 -9.45
CA HIS A 141 6.80 -27.39 -10.49
C HIS A 141 8.04 -27.27 -11.39
N VAL A 142 8.94 -28.26 -11.35
CA VAL A 142 10.21 -28.21 -12.09
C VAL A 142 10.22 -29.19 -13.26
N THR A 143 10.65 -28.69 -14.41
CA THR A 143 10.86 -29.46 -15.64
C THR A 143 12.26 -29.20 -16.19
N ASN A 144 12.69 -30.05 -17.13
CA ASN A 144 13.97 -29.91 -17.84
C ASN A 144 14.02 -28.71 -18.80
N LEU A 145 12.90 -28.01 -19.03
CA LEU A 145 12.84 -26.83 -19.90
C LEU A 145 13.50 -25.60 -19.27
N THR A 146 13.47 -25.51 -17.94
CA THR A 146 13.93 -24.34 -17.19
C THR A 146 15.11 -24.64 -16.29
N ASP A 147 15.23 -25.87 -15.78
CA ASP A 147 16.24 -26.21 -14.77
C ASP A 147 17.01 -27.48 -15.15
N PRO A 148 18.33 -27.53 -14.85
CA PRO A 148 19.09 -28.77 -14.99
C PRO A 148 18.55 -29.85 -14.04
N ILE A 149 18.63 -31.11 -14.48
CA ILE A 149 18.14 -32.28 -13.73
C ILE A 149 18.80 -32.31 -12.33
N GLY A 150 17.97 -32.34 -11.27
CA GLY A 150 18.43 -32.41 -9.89
C GLY A 150 19.03 -31.11 -9.32
N LYS A 151 18.98 -29.99 -10.06
CA LYS A 151 19.54 -28.70 -9.65
C LYS A 151 18.52 -27.55 -9.82
N PRO A 152 17.41 -27.56 -9.07
CA PRO A 152 16.38 -26.54 -9.21
C PRO A 152 16.82 -25.19 -8.64
N LEU A 153 16.64 -24.12 -9.40
CA LEU A 153 16.86 -22.76 -8.94
C LEU A 153 15.68 -22.22 -8.10
N PRO A 154 15.93 -21.28 -7.15
CA PRO A 154 14.89 -20.68 -6.30
C PRO A 154 13.68 -20.14 -7.06
N ILE A 155 13.91 -19.47 -8.19
CA ILE A 155 12.85 -19.03 -9.10
C ILE A 155 13.08 -19.60 -10.50
N GLN A 156 11.97 -19.76 -11.22
CA GLN A 156 11.97 -20.14 -12.62
C GLN A 156 12.66 -19.05 -13.48
N SER A 157 13.89 -19.33 -13.90
CA SER A 157 14.76 -18.37 -14.57
C SER A 157 15.64 -19.05 -15.60
N TYR A 158 15.90 -18.37 -16.72
CA TYR A 158 16.77 -18.87 -17.77
C TYR A 158 17.99 -17.95 -17.94
N TYR A 159 19.18 -18.50 -17.72
CA TYR A 159 20.45 -17.80 -17.93
C TYR A 159 21.08 -18.22 -19.26
N LEU A 160 21.77 -17.28 -19.92
CA LEU A 160 22.43 -17.50 -21.22
C LEU A 160 23.69 -18.38 -21.15
N TYR A 161 24.18 -18.68 -19.94
CA TYR A 161 25.30 -19.57 -19.70
C TYR A 161 24.82 -20.87 -19.07
N ASP A 162 25.62 -21.94 -19.22
CA ASP A 162 25.31 -23.22 -18.60
C ASP A 162 25.47 -23.16 -17.07
N VAL A 163 24.34 -23.26 -16.37
CA VAL A 163 24.24 -23.24 -14.90
C VAL A 163 24.49 -24.64 -14.31
N SER A 164 24.48 -25.71 -15.11
CA SER A 164 24.49 -27.09 -14.60
C SER A 164 25.81 -27.52 -13.96
N SER A 165 26.94 -26.95 -14.39
CA SER A 165 28.28 -27.28 -13.87
C SER A 165 28.57 -26.63 -12.50
N SER A 166 29.20 -27.36 -11.58
CA SER A 166 29.77 -26.77 -10.35
C SER A 166 31.08 -26.04 -10.68
N PRO A 167 31.38 -24.85 -10.11
CA PRO A 167 30.67 -24.13 -9.04
C PRO A 167 29.60 -23.12 -9.55
N LYS A 168 29.25 -23.12 -10.84
CA LYS A 168 28.35 -22.12 -11.44
C LYS A 168 26.94 -22.21 -10.87
N TYR A 169 26.43 -23.42 -10.64
CA TYR A 169 25.12 -23.63 -10.02
C TYR A 169 25.05 -22.96 -8.65
N GLU A 170 26.03 -23.23 -7.80
CA GLU A 170 26.12 -22.76 -6.42
C GLU A 170 26.23 -21.23 -6.36
N LEU A 171 27.04 -20.66 -7.26
CA LEU A 171 27.16 -19.21 -7.39
C LEU A 171 25.86 -18.56 -7.89
N THR A 172 25.20 -19.17 -8.88
CA THR A 172 23.92 -18.68 -9.43
C THR A 172 22.81 -18.73 -8.37
N TYR A 173 22.75 -19.83 -7.61
CA TYR A 173 21.82 -19.99 -6.51
C TYR A 173 22.02 -18.88 -5.47
N LEU A 174 23.26 -18.67 -5.03
CA LEU A 174 23.60 -17.63 -4.05
C LEU A 174 23.24 -16.22 -4.53
N ILE A 175 23.63 -15.87 -5.76
CA ILE A 175 23.35 -14.57 -6.36
C ILE A 175 21.84 -14.35 -6.50
N GLN A 176 21.09 -15.37 -6.93
CA GLN A 176 19.64 -15.29 -7.04
C GLN A 176 18.96 -15.15 -5.66
N THR A 177 19.42 -15.87 -4.65
CA THR A 177 18.93 -15.74 -3.27
C THR A 177 19.15 -14.32 -2.73
N ILE A 178 20.34 -13.75 -2.92
CA ILE A 178 20.64 -12.35 -2.54
C ILE A 178 19.72 -11.38 -3.31
N ALA A 179 19.59 -11.56 -4.62
CA ALA A 179 18.74 -10.70 -5.45
C ALA A 179 17.28 -10.76 -4.99
N LEU A 180 16.75 -11.94 -4.66
CA LEU A 180 15.39 -12.11 -4.14
C LEU A 180 15.20 -11.42 -2.79
N THR A 181 16.19 -11.48 -1.87
CA THR A 181 16.12 -10.72 -0.61
C THR A 181 16.05 -9.23 -0.88
N THR A 182 16.94 -8.75 -1.75
CA THR A 182 17.07 -7.33 -2.07
C THR A 182 15.80 -6.82 -2.76
N SER A 183 15.21 -7.61 -3.66
CA SER A 183 13.93 -7.34 -4.29
C SER A 183 12.79 -7.31 -3.26
N GLY A 184 12.70 -8.32 -2.39
CA GLY A 184 11.70 -8.37 -1.33
C GLY A 184 11.81 -7.18 -0.37
N LEU A 185 13.02 -6.83 0.04
CA LEU A 185 13.29 -5.65 0.85
C LEU A 185 12.85 -4.36 0.15
N SER A 186 13.12 -4.22 -1.15
CA SER A 186 12.71 -3.06 -1.95
C SER A 186 11.18 -2.95 -2.00
N TYR A 187 10.50 -4.05 -2.28
CA TYR A 187 9.04 -4.11 -2.34
C TYR A 187 8.40 -3.72 -1.00
N THR A 188 8.81 -4.38 0.09
CA THR A 188 8.27 -4.13 1.43
C THR A 188 8.65 -2.75 1.98
N ALA A 189 9.83 -2.21 1.62
CA ALA A 189 10.25 -0.89 2.05
C ALA A 189 9.34 0.21 1.51
N VAL A 190 8.96 0.14 0.23
CA VAL A 190 8.04 1.11 -0.39
C VAL A 190 6.64 1.00 0.23
N ASP A 191 6.18 -0.21 0.51
CA ASP A 191 4.84 -0.43 1.09
C ASP A 191 4.76 0.07 2.53
N SER A 192 5.80 -0.21 3.31
CA SER A 192 5.93 0.30 4.68
C SER A 192 5.99 1.83 4.70
N PHE A 193 6.64 2.43 3.69
CA PHE A 193 6.72 3.89 3.55
C PHE A 193 5.38 4.51 3.16
N LEU A 194 4.67 3.92 2.19
CA LEU A 194 3.30 4.35 1.85
C LEU A 194 2.37 4.24 3.07
N GLY A 195 2.43 3.11 3.80
CA GLY A 195 1.69 2.91 5.03
C GLY A 195 2.02 3.95 6.11
N LEU A 196 3.31 4.28 6.28
CA LEU A 196 3.75 5.35 7.18
C LEU A 196 3.12 6.70 6.80
N LEU A 197 3.16 7.09 5.52
CA LEU A 197 2.62 8.36 5.06
C LEU A 197 1.10 8.44 5.30
N ILE A 198 0.35 7.41 4.90
CA ILE A 198 -1.11 7.40 5.04
C ILE A 198 -1.50 7.38 6.53
N LEU A 199 -0.93 6.46 7.33
CA LEU A 199 -1.30 6.33 8.74
C LEU A 199 -0.88 7.56 9.58
N HIS A 200 0.23 8.21 9.24
CA HIS A 200 0.60 9.49 9.87
C HIS A 200 -0.43 10.58 9.55
N VAL A 201 -0.81 10.73 8.28
CA VAL A 201 -1.83 11.71 7.88
C VAL A 201 -3.18 11.40 8.54
N CYS A 202 -3.60 10.13 8.60
CA CYS A 202 -4.80 9.72 9.34
C CYS A 202 -4.72 10.15 10.82
N GLY A 203 -3.58 9.95 11.48
CA GLY A 203 -3.36 10.39 12.86
C GLY A 203 -3.40 11.92 13.01
N GLN A 204 -2.88 12.68 12.05
CA GLN A 204 -2.96 14.14 12.09
C GLN A 204 -4.38 14.65 11.85
N ILE A 205 -5.18 13.98 11.01
CA ILE A 205 -6.58 14.31 10.80
C ILE A 205 -7.39 14.04 12.07
N GLU A 206 -7.15 12.92 12.75
CA GLU A 206 -7.75 12.62 14.06
C GLU A 206 -7.38 13.70 15.10
N ASN A 207 -6.11 14.12 15.15
CA ASN A 207 -5.68 15.21 16.03
C ASN A 207 -6.34 16.55 15.69
N LEU A 208 -6.53 16.84 14.40
CA LEU A 208 -7.28 18.01 13.94
C LEU A 208 -8.75 17.91 14.38
N HIS A 209 -9.35 16.74 14.27
CA HIS A 209 -10.72 16.48 14.73
C HIS A 209 -10.86 16.76 16.24
N LEU A 210 -9.95 16.24 17.07
CA LEU A 210 -9.93 16.51 18.52
C LEU A 210 -9.83 18.01 18.85
N ARG A 211 -8.96 18.74 18.14
CA ARG A 211 -8.84 20.21 18.30
C ARG A 211 -10.11 20.95 17.90
N LEU A 212 -10.79 20.51 16.84
CA LEU A 212 -12.04 21.13 16.37
C LEU A 212 -13.21 20.85 17.33
N LEU A 213 -13.22 19.70 18.01
CA LEU A 213 -14.21 19.41 19.05
C LEU A 213 -14.08 20.36 20.25
N ASN A 214 -12.84 20.68 20.65
CA ASN A 214 -12.53 21.54 21.79
C ASN A 214 -12.43 23.05 21.47
N LEU A 215 -12.69 23.46 20.22
CA LEU A 215 -12.43 24.81 19.70
C LEU A 215 -13.09 25.95 20.51
N GLY A 216 -14.26 25.71 21.12
CA GLY A 216 -15.05 26.72 21.83
C GLY A 216 -14.59 27.02 23.26
N LYS A 217 -13.61 26.29 23.80
CA LYS A 217 -13.13 26.46 25.19
C LYS A 217 -12.00 27.49 25.33
N ASP A 218 -11.43 27.92 24.22
CA ASP A 218 -10.18 28.68 24.21
C ASP A 218 -10.42 30.20 24.11
N SER A 219 -9.77 30.96 24.99
CA SER A 219 -9.92 32.43 25.06
C SER A 219 -9.44 33.13 23.79
N ASN A 220 -8.55 32.51 23.01
CA ASN A 220 -8.03 33.02 21.74
C ASN A 220 -8.55 32.25 20.52
N PHE A 221 -9.88 32.10 20.45
CA PHE A 221 -10.60 31.37 19.40
C PHE A 221 -10.09 31.64 17.96
N LYS A 222 -9.83 32.90 17.62
CA LYS A 222 -9.41 33.31 16.26
C LYS A 222 -8.03 32.78 15.89
N ALA A 223 -7.07 32.78 16.82
CA ALA A 223 -5.73 32.25 16.58
C ALA A 223 -5.78 30.72 16.42
N VAL A 224 -6.55 30.04 17.28
CA VAL A 224 -6.72 28.57 17.25
C VAL A 224 -7.42 28.13 15.97
N LEU A 225 -8.48 28.82 15.54
CA LEU A 225 -9.17 28.53 14.28
C LEU A 225 -8.23 28.72 13.08
N LYS A 226 -7.49 29.84 13.01
CA LYS A 226 -6.52 30.10 11.92
C LYS A 226 -5.45 29.01 11.84
N TYR A 227 -5.00 28.52 12.99
CA TYR A 227 -4.03 27.43 13.06
C TYR A 227 -4.61 26.12 12.52
N ASN A 228 -5.80 25.72 12.95
CA ASN A 228 -6.46 24.50 12.47
C ASN A 228 -6.80 24.54 10.98
N VAL A 229 -7.20 25.71 10.44
CA VAL A 229 -7.41 25.91 8.99
C VAL A 229 -6.12 25.63 8.21
N LYS A 230 -5.00 26.21 8.65
CA LYS A 230 -3.70 26.04 7.99
C LYS A 230 -3.26 24.59 8.02
N ASP A 231 -3.44 23.92 9.15
CA ASP A 231 -3.07 22.54 9.33
C ASP A 231 -3.91 21.60 8.46
N HIS A 232 -5.23 21.81 8.41
CA HIS A 232 -6.11 21.10 7.49
C HIS A 232 -5.69 21.23 6.02
N ILE A 233 -5.39 22.45 5.56
CA ILE A 233 -4.93 22.69 4.18
C ILE A 233 -3.61 21.95 3.92
N ARG A 234 -2.69 21.94 4.89
CA ARG A 234 -1.44 21.19 4.81
C ARG A 234 -1.71 19.70 4.65
N LEU A 235 -2.57 19.11 5.47
CA LEU A 235 -2.91 17.68 5.40
C LEU A 235 -3.55 17.29 4.07
N ASN A 236 -4.46 18.12 3.55
CA ASN A 236 -5.07 17.86 2.25
C ASN A 236 -4.05 17.86 1.10
N ARG A 237 -3.10 18.79 1.12
CA ARG A 237 -1.99 18.79 0.14
C ARG A 237 -1.11 17.55 0.28
N SER A 238 -0.90 17.07 1.50
CA SER A 238 -0.16 15.83 1.74
C SER A 238 -0.88 14.63 1.15
N ILE A 239 -2.20 14.50 1.33
CA ILE A 239 -2.99 13.42 0.72
C ILE A 239 -2.92 13.48 -0.81
N GLU A 240 -3.09 14.67 -1.39
CA GLU A 240 -2.99 14.87 -2.84
C GLU A 240 -1.60 14.49 -3.37
N THR A 241 -0.53 14.82 -2.63
CA THR A 241 0.84 14.44 -2.99
C THR A 241 1.05 12.94 -2.93
N ILE A 242 0.53 12.27 -1.89
CA ILE A 242 0.58 10.80 -1.74
C ILE A 242 -0.18 10.14 -2.89
N ASP A 243 -1.42 10.55 -3.14
CA ASP A 243 -2.27 10.02 -4.21
C ASP A 243 -1.65 10.27 -5.59
N ASN A 244 -1.08 11.45 -5.86
CA ASN A 244 -0.37 11.75 -7.11
C ASN A 244 0.90 10.91 -7.30
N THR A 245 1.60 10.58 -6.21
CA THR A 245 2.85 9.81 -6.26
C THR A 245 2.57 8.33 -6.48
N PHE A 246 1.59 7.76 -5.76
CA PHE A 246 1.39 6.32 -5.69
C PHE A 246 0.21 5.79 -6.53
N ASN A 247 -0.58 6.64 -7.19
CA ASN A 247 -1.73 6.15 -7.98
C ASN A 247 -1.36 5.12 -9.05
N LEU A 248 -0.25 5.31 -9.77
CA LEU A 248 0.17 4.42 -10.84
C LEU A 248 0.67 3.09 -10.26
N MET A 249 1.38 3.15 -9.13
CA MET A 249 1.82 1.98 -8.39
C MET A 249 0.62 1.13 -7.94
N LEU A 250 -0.40 1.78 -7.36
CA LEU A 250 -1.61 1.12 -6.88
C LEU A 250 -2.44 0.54 -8.03
N LEU A 251 -2.46 1.19 -9.20
CA LEU A 251 -3.06 0.65 -10.41
C LEU A 251 -2.34 -0.62 -10.88
N GLY A 252 -1.01 -0.57 -10.95
CA GLY A 252 -0.20 -1.75 -11.27
C GLY A 252 -0.46 -2.90 -10.31
N LEU A 253 -0.51 -2.63 -9.00
CA LEU A 253 -0.83 -3.61 -7.96
C LEU A 253 -2.22 -4.23 -8.14
N LEU A 254 -3.22 -3.44 -8.55
CA LEU A 254 -4.59 -3.92 -8.80
C LEU A 254 -4.65 -4.88 -9.99
N PHE A 255 -3.97 -4.57 -11.10
CA PHE A 255 -3.86 -5.48 -12.24
C PHE A 255 -3.07 -6.74 -11.90
N PHE A 256 -1.93 -6.58 -11.21
CA PHE A 256 -1.13 -7.70 -10.71
C PHE A 256 -1.97 -8.68 -9.90
N PHE A 257 -2.71 -8.16 -8.92
CA PHE A 257 -3.59 -8.97 -8.08
C PHE A 257 -4.64 -9.70 -8.92
N GLY A 258 -5.33 -8.97 -9.81
CA GLY A 258 -6.40 -9.53 -10.64
C GLY A 258 -5.90 -10.66 -11.54
N ILE A 259 -4.76 -10.46 -12.20
CA ILE A 259 -4.14 -11.47 -13.07
C ILE A 259 -3.78 -12.72 -12.26
N LEU A 260 -3.05 -12.58 -11.14
CA LEU A 260 -2.66 -13.73 -10.33
C LEU A 260 -3.87 -14.47 -9.76
N PHE A 261 -4.86 -13.76 -9.26
CA PHE A 261 -6.05 -14.39 -8.70
C PHE A 261 -6.80 -15.21 -9.76
N CYS A 262 -6.99 -14.66 -10.97
CA CYS A 262 -7.61 -15.37 -12.08
C CYS A 262 -6.80 -16.62 -12.49
N LEU A 263 -5.47 -16.50 -12.59
CA LEU A 263 -4.58 -17.60 -12.94
C LEU A 263 -4.58 -18.72 -11.90
N HIS A 264 -4.47 -18.38 -10.62
CA HIS A 264 -4.56 -19.36 -9.53
C HIS A 264 -5.95 -19.99 -9.44
N GLY A 265 -7.01 -19.20 -9.65
CA GLY A 265 -8.37 -19.71 -9.74
C GLY A 265 -8.54 -20.75 -10.84
N PHE A 266 -8.02 -20.46 -12.04
CA PHE A 266 -7.97 -21.42 -13.14
C PHE A 266 -7.19 -22.70 -12.77
N LEU A 267 -6.02 -22.55 -12.14
CA LEU A 267 -5.20 -23.69 -11.73
C LEU A 267 -5.96 -24.60 -10.75
N ILE A 268 -6.60 -24.02 -9.73
CA ILE A 268 -7.41 -24.77 -8.74
C ILE A 268 -8.53 -25.54 -9.45
N VAL A 269 -9.26 -24.89 -10.36
CA VAL A 269 -10.34 -25.53 -11.13
C VAL A 269 -9.80 -26.67 -11.99
N SER A 270 -8.66 -26.46 -12.66
CA SER A 270 -8.03 -27.48 -13.49
C SER A 270 -7.62 -28.73 -12.69
N ILE A 271 -7.09 -28.55 -11.47
CA ILE A 271 -6.73 -29.68 -10.59
C ILE A 271 -7.97 -30.47 -10.20
N VAL A 272 -9.01 -29.79 -9.70
CA VAL A 272 -10.22 -30.42 -9.17
C VAL A 272 -10.98 -31.18 -10.27
N ASN A 273 -11.06 -30.61 -11.47
CA ASN A 273 -11.96 -31.13 -12.51
C ASN A 273 -11.29 -31.96 -13.60
N ARG A 274 -10.02 -31.68 -13.94
CA ARG A 274 -9.34 -32.36 -15.08
C ARG A 274 -8.39 -33.48 -14.64
N GLY A 275 -8.42 -33.85 -13.36
CA GLY A 275 -7.53 -34.88 -12.81
C GLY A 275 -6.05 -34.48 -12.86
N GLY A 276 -5.75 -33.17 -12.86
CA GLY A 276 -4.38 -32.68 -12.87
C GLY A 276 -3.63 -33.13 -11.63
N HIS A 277 -2.57 -33.93 -11.80
CA HIS A 277 -1.74 -34.40 -10.70
C HIS A 277 -0.69 -33.34 -10.31
N LEU A 278 -1.05 -32.45 -9.38
CA LEU A 278 -0.08 -31.64 -8.64
C LEU A 278 0.21 -32.28 -7.28
N SER A 279 1.44 -32.12 -6.76
CA SER A 279 1.74 -32.62 -5.41
C SER A 279 0.94 -31.83 -4.37
N ILE A 280 0.62 -32.47 -3.23
CA ILE A 280 -0.04 -31.80 -2.09
C ILE A 280 0.76 -30.55 -1.67
N LEU A 281 2.09 -30.63 -1.70
CA LEU A 281 2.98 -29.52 -1.36
C LEU A 281 2.80 -28.32 -2.31
N GLN A 282 2.64 -28.57 -3.61
CA GLN A 282 2.40 -27.53 -4.62
C GLN A 282 1.03 -26.88 -4.43
N LEU A 283 -0.01 -27.67 -4.15
CA LEU A 283 -1.34 -27.12 -3.86
C LEU A 283 -1.33 -26.22 -2.63
N VAL A 284 -0.63 -26.64 -1.56
CA VAL A 284 -0.45 -25.82 -0.34
C VAL A 284 0.32 -24.53 -0.68
N TRP A 285 1.32 -24.59 -1.55
CA TRP A 285 2.08 -23.42 -1.98
C TRP A 285 1.21 -22.39 -2.72
N TYR A 286 0.48 -22.81 -3.77
CA TYR A 286 -0.38 -21.90 -4.55
C TYR A 286 -1.52 -21.31 -3.72
N THR A 287 -2.14 -22.11 -2.84
CA THR A 287 -3.20 -21.64 -1.95
C THR A 287 -2.66 -20.63 -0.93
N THR A 288 -1.51 -20.89 -0.32
CA THR A 288 -0.83 -19.95 0.58
C THR A 288 -0.46 -18.65 -0.14
N ALA A 289 0.12 -18.73 -1.34
CA ALA A 289 0.46 -17.56 -2.15
C ALA A 289 -0.79 -16.70 -2.46
N THR A 290 -1.91 -17.34 -2.80
CA THR A 290 -3.19 -16.66 -3.06
C THR A 290 -3.69 -15.92 -1.82
N ILE A 291 -3.67 -16.57 -0.65
CA ILE A 291 -4.07 -15.95 0.62
C ILE A 291 -3.16 -14.76 0.96
N CYS A 292 -1.85 -14.89 0.76
CA CYS A 292 -0.91 -13.78 0.97
C CYS A 292 -1.22 -12.57 0.07
N VAL A 293 -1.47 -12.80 -1.22
CA VAL A 293 -1.79 -11.74 -2.20
C VAL A 293 -3.15 -11.08 -1.87
N LEU A 294 -4.14 -11.86 -1.41
CA LEU A 294 -5.42 -11.37 -0.91
C LEU A 294 -5.29 -10.48 0.31
N MET A 295 -4.56 -10.95 1.32
CA MET A 295 -4.30 -10.18 2.54
C MET A 295 -3.59 -8.87 2.21
N HIS A 296 -2.66 -8.89 1.26
CA HIS A 296 -1.93 -7.69 0.86
C HIS A 296 -2.84 -6.63 0.21
N MET A 297 -3.72 -7.01 -0.71
CA MET A 297 -4.68 -6.06 -1.30
C MET A 297 -5.73 -5.58 -0.29
N CYS A 298 -6.18 -6.46 0.61
CA CYS A 298 -7.05 -6.07 1.71
C CYS A 298 -6.40 -4.98 2.56
N LEU A 299 -5.11 -5.11 2.90
CA LEU A 299 -4.40 -4.08 3.67
C LEU A 299 -4.37 -2.72 2.96
N TYR A 300 -4.12 -2.66 1.64
CA TYR A 300 -4.18 -1.40 0.91
C TYR A 300 -5.56 -0.75 0.96
N CYS A 301 -6.60 -1.54 0.72
CA CYS A 301 -7.97 -1.04 0.75
C CYS A 301 -8.40 -0.63 2.17
N ALA A 302 -7.93 -1.33 3.21
CA ALA A 302 -8.24 -1.01 4.61
C ALA A 302 -7.60 0.33 5.02
N VAL A 303 -6.33 0.52 4.66
CA VAL A 303 -5.59 1.75 4.93
C VAL A 303 -6.19 2.92 4.13
N GLY A 304 -6.59 2.70 2.87
CA GLY A 304 -7.26 3.70 2.05
C GLY A 304 -8.64 4.10 2.61
N GLU A 305 -9.44 3.14 3.05
CA GLU A 305 -10.75 3.41 3.65
C GLU A 305 -10.65 4.10 5.01
N LEU A 306 -9.66 3.74 5.84
CA LEU A 306 -9.36 4.44 7.08
C LEU A 306 -9.11 5.93 6.83
N LEU A 307 -8.33 6.27 5.80
CA LEU A 307 -8.07 7.67 5.45
C LEU A 307 -9.35 8.41 5.09
N MET A 308 -10.18 7.85 4.20
CA MET A 308 -11.39 8.59 3.81
C MET A 308 -12.45 8.65 4.91
N SER A 309 -12.52 7.64 5.78
CA SER A 309 -13.38 7.70 6.97
C SER A 309 -12.98 8.89 7.85
N GLN A 310 -11.69 9.06 8.11
CA GLN A 310 -11.15 10.16 8.91
C GLN A 310 -11.41 11.55 8.27
N VAL A 311 -11.23 11.67 6.96
CA VAL A 311 -11.57 12.90 6.21
C VAL A 311 -13.07 13.20 6.31
N SER A 312 -13.92 12.19 6.13
CA SER A 312 -15.39 12.33 6.18
C SER A 312 -15.88 12.79 7.55
N ILE A 313 -15.36 12.19 8.64
CA ILE A 313 -15.70 12.58 10.02
C ILE A 313 -15.31 14.04 10.29
N THR A 314 -14.10 14.43 9.87
CA THR A 314 -13.61 15.81 10.06
C THR A 314 -14.47 16.81 9.29
N LEU A 315 -14.84 16.48 8.04
CA LEU A 315 -15.78 17.27 7.24
C LEU A 315 -17.13 17.40 7.96
N HIS A 316 -17.66 16.33 8.52
CA HIS A 316 -18.96 16.34 9.20
C HIS A 316 -18.96 17.25 10.43
N VAL A 317 -17.89 17.23 11.23
CA VAL A 317 -17.73 18.10 12.41
C VAL A 317 -17.58 19.56 12.02
N LEU A 318 -16.78 19.85 10.99
CA LEU A 318 -16.67 21.22 10.45
C LEU A 318 -18.01 21.74 9.96
N THR A 319 -18.77 20.88 9.29
CA THR A 319 -20.11 21.16 8.78
C THR A 319 -21.10 21.40 9.92
N SER A 320 -21.10 20.53 10.93
CA SER A 320 -21.92 20.68 12.14
C SER A 320 -21.59 21.98 12.89
N ARG A 321 -20.31 22.29 13.12
CA ARG A 321 -19.89 23.54 13.78
C ARG A 321 -20.25 24.77 12.97
N TYR A 322 -20.14 24.74 11.64
CA TYR A 322 -20.56 25.86 10.79
C TYR A 322 -22.07 26.10 10.84
N TYR A 323 -22.89 25.04 10.78
CA TYR A 323 -24.33 25.17 10.92
C TYR A 323 -24.73 25.64 12.33
N GLN A 324 -23.95 25.29 13.35
CA GLN A 324 -24.08 25.85 14.69
C GLN A 324 -23.78 27.36 14.71
N ILE A 325 -22.88 27.87 13.87
CA ILE A 325 -22.46 29.28 13.83
C ILE A 325 -23.35 30.17 12.93
N ASN A 326 -24.04 29.61 11.94
CA ASN A 326 -24.85 30.38 10.99
C ASN A 326 -26.25 29.78 10.75
N PRO A 327 -27.20 29.97 11.68
CA PRO A 327 -28.54 29.36 11.61
C PRO A 327 -29.45 29.93 10.51
N LEU A 328 -29.07 31.02 9.84
CA LEU A 328 -29.86 31.62 8.74
C LEU A 328 -29.96 30.72 7.49
N ILE A 329 -29.17 29.65 7.39
CA ILE A 329 -29.17 28.70 6.26
C ILE A 329 -30.00 27.44 6.56
N ILE A 330 -30.73 27.39 7.68
CA ILE A 330 -31.49 26.19 8.08
C ILE A 330 -32.72 25.94 7.18
N ASN A 331 -33.29 26.97 6.54
CA ASN A 331 -34.67 26.83 6.02
C ASN A 331 -34.84 26.33 4.58
N LYS A 332 -33.79 25.82 3.89
CA LYS A 332 -33.98 25.41 2.48
C LYS A 332 -33.28 24.14 1.99
N SER A 333 -32.28 23.61 2.69
CA SER A 333 -31.43 22.53 2.14
C SER A 333 -31.39 21.23 2.94
N PHE A 334 -31.99 21.18 4.13
CA PHE A 334 -31.79 20.08 5.09
C PHE A 334 -32.90 19.02 5.13
N HIS A 335 -33.99 19.19 4.38
CA HIS A 335 -35.09 18.21 4.42
C HIS A 335 -34.87 16.98 3.52
N ASN A 336 -33.89 17.00 2.61
CA ASN A 336 -33.82 16.02 1.54
C ASN A 336 -32.76 14.92 1.68
N GLU A 337 -31.80 14.99 2.62
CA GLU A 337 -30.75 13.97 2.71
C GLU A 337 -30.34 13.66 4.16
N ILE A 338 -30.70 12.44 4.62
CA ILE A 338 -29.94 11.50 5.49
C ILE A 338 -30.74 10.88 6.67
N ASN A 339 -30.47 9.59 6.86
CA ASN A 339 -31.06 8.61 7.78
C ASN A 339 -31.06 8.98 9.28
N PHE A 340 -32.15 8.60 9.95
CA PHE A 340 -32.65 9.16 11.21
C PHE A 340 -31.90 8.79 12.51
N SER A 341 -31.08 7.75 12.57
CA SER A 341 -30.66 7.19 13.88
C SER A 341 -29.39 7.80 14.50
N GLN A 342 -28.47 8.38 13.72
CA GLN A 342 -27.32 9.14 14.24
C GLN A 342 -27.63 10.64 14.45
N SER A 343 -28.67 11.14 13.79
CA SER A 343 -29.10 12.55 13.82
C SER A 343 -29.49 13.02 15.23
N GLU A 344 -30.13 12.17 16.03
CA GLU A 344 -30.75 12.58 17.29
C GLU A 344 -29.74 12.86 18.42
N LYS A 345 -28.66 12.07 18.48
CA LYS A 345 -27.53 12.29 19.41
C LYS A 345 -26.74 13.56 19.05
N ILE A 346 -26.65 13.85 17.76
CA ILE A 346 -25.98 15.03 17.22
C ILE A 346 -26.85 16.28 17.42
N HIS A 347 -28.17 16.18 17.23
CA HIS A 347 -29.12 17.28 17.44
C HIS A 347 -29.11 17.77 18.89
N ARG A 348 -29.14 16.85 19.85
CA ARG A 348 -29.14 17.18 21.28
C ARG A 348 -27.83 17.85 21.72
N ALA A 349 -26.68 17.40 21.21
CA ALA A 349 -25.37 18.02 21.47
C ALA A 349 -25.20 19.40 20.79
N THR A 350 -26.00 19.69 19.75
CA THR A 350 -25.95 20.95 18.99
C THR A 350 -26.78 22.06 19.65
N TYR A 351 -27.87 21.70 20.35
CA TYR A 351 -28.80 22.65 20.98
C TYR A 351 -28.24 23.29 22.27
N GLU A 352 -27.31 22.63 22.96
CA GLU A 352 -26.82 23.07 24.28
C GLU A 352 -25.64 24.06 24.26
N TYR A 353 -25.24 24.62 23.10
CA TYR A 353 -24.06 25.50 23.02
C TYR A 353 -24.37 26.92 22.54
N VAL A 354 -23.70 27.92 23.12
CA VAL A 354 -23.96 29.36 22.92
C VAL A 354 -23.34 29.85 21.59
N TRP A 355 -24.15 29.92 20.53
CA TRP A 355 -23.70 30.09 19.14
C TRP A 355 -23.68 31.53 18.59
N TYR A 356 -24.34 32.48 19.24
CA TYR A 356 -24.54 33.84 18.74
C TYR A 356 -23.38 34.83 19.00
N THR A 357 -22.22 34.33 19.46
CA THR A 357 -21.08 35.17 19.90
C THR A 357 -19.90 35.22 18.93
N LEU A 358 -19.97 34.52 17.78
CA LEU A 358 -18.85 34.45 16.83
C LEU A 358 -18.78 35.61 15.83
N GLU A 359 -17.59 36.20 15.66
CA GLU A 359 -17.34 37.25 14.66
C GLU A 359 -17.53 36.76 13.20
N PRO A 360 -18.09 37.58 12.29
CA PRO A 360 -18.33 37.23 10.88
C PRO A 360 -17.09 36.75 10.10
N LYS A 361 -15.90 37.24 10.44
CA LYS A 361 -14.62 36.82 9.80
C LYS A 361 -14.27 35.37 10.13
N ALA A 362 -14.64 34.88 11.31
CA ALA A 362 -14.41 33.49 11.69
C ALA A 362 -15.36 32.53 10.97
N ALA A 363 -16.64 32.93 10.82
CA ALA A 363 -17.63 32.17 10.05
C ALA A 363 -17.17 31.96 8.60
N ARG A 364 -16.64 33.00 7.94
CA ARG A 364 -16.10 32.93 6.57
C ARG A 364 -14.92 31.96 6.42
N ASN A 365 -14.03 31.90 7.41
CA ASN A 365 -12.90 30.96 7.39
C ASN A 365 -13.38 29.50 7.50
N LEU A 366 -14.40 29.24 8.32
CA LEU A 366 -15.03 27.92 8.41
C LEU A 366 -15.72 27.53 7.10
N THR A 367 -16.41 28.47 6.43
CA THR A 367 -17.00 28.23 5.10
C THR A 367 -15.94 27.82 4.06
N LEU A 368 -14.77 28.47 4.06
CA LEU A 368 -13.69 28.13 3.14
C LEU A 368 -13.10 26.74 3.41
N ILE A 369 -12.99 26.34 4.67
CA ILE A 369 -12.57 24.97 5.01
C ILE A 369 -13.61 23.98 4.47
N MET A 370 -14.90 24.21 4.72
CA MET A 370 -15.98 23.33 4.27
C MET A 370 -16.05 23.17 2.74
N LEU A 371 -15.88 24.26 2.00
CA LEU A 371 -15.84 24.20 0.54
C LEU A 371 -14.65 23.39 0.03
N ARG A 372 -13.52 23.41 0.75
CA ARG A 372 -12.31 22.64 0.41
C ARG A 372 -12.40 21.17 0.84
N THR A 373 -13.17 20.84 1.87
CA THR A 373 -13.42 19.46 2.33
C THR A 373 -14.53 18.74 1.58
N LYS A 374 -15.40 19.46 0.86
CA LYS A 374 -16.47 18.86 0.04
C LYS A 374 -15.97 17.89 -1.06
N LYS A 375 -14.71 17.98 -1.47
CA LYS A 375 -14.10 17.01 -2.39
C LYS A 375 -13.55 15.84 -1.56
N PRO A 376 -14.10 14.61 -1.68
CA PRO A 376 -13.61 13.47 -0.93
C PRO A 376 -12.15 13.21 -1.31
N LEU A 377 -11.26 13.30 -0.32
CA LEU A 377 -9.83 13.05 -0.48
C LEU A 377 -9.57 11.57 -0.26
N ASN A 378 -9.33 10.88 -1.35
CA ASN A 378 -9.24 9.42 -1.41
C ASN A 378 -7.90 9.04 -2.02
N ILE A 379 -7.30 7.95 -1.56
CA ILE A 379 -6.22 7.30 -2.30
C ILE A 379 -6.86 6.48 -3.43
N THR A 380 -6.36 6.68 -4.65
CA THR A 380 -6.90 6.05 -5.85
C THR A 380 -5.83 5.27 -6.61
N ALA A 381 -6.20 4.11 -7.13
CA ALA A 381 -5.45 3.44 -8.19
C ALA A 381 -5.78 4.09 -9.53
N GLY A 382 -4.77 4.66 -10.19
CA GLY A 382 -4.88 5.22 -11.54
C GLY A 382 -5.82 6.43 -11.67
N LYS A 383 -6.12 7.14 -10.57
CA LYS A 383 -7.16 8.21 -10.52
C LYS A 383 -8.58 7.75 -10.82
N THR A 384 -8.82 6.45 -10.91
CA THR A 384 -10.11 5.87 -11.31
C THR A 384 -10.72 5.02 -10.19
N PHE A 385 -9.93 4.15 -9.57
CA PHE A 385 -10.43 3.19 -8.59
C PHE A 385 -10.08 3.64 -7.17
N PRO A 386 -11.05 4.01 -6.31
CA PRO A 386 -10.76 4.34 -4.93
C PRO A 386 -10.30 3.08 -4.18
N MET A 387 -9.25 3.19 -3.37
CA MET A 387 -8.72 2.07 -2.57
C MET A 387 -9.59 1.86 -1.32
N THR A 388 -10.72 1.16 -1.47
CA THR A 388 -11.70 0.90 -0.40
C THR A 388 -12.06 -0.58 -0.29
N MET A 389 -12.65 -1.02 0.83
CA MET A 389 -13.18 -2.37 0.95
C MET A 389 -14.22 -2.69 -0.11
N SER A 390 -14.99 -1.69 -0.58
CA SER A 390 -15.94 -1.88 -1.68
C SER A 390 -15.22 -2.31 -2.97
N THR A 391 -14.12 -1.63 -3.35
CA THR A 391 -13.31 -2.01 -4.51
C THR A 391 -12.73 -3.41 -4.35
N PHE A 392 -12.19 -3.74 -3.17
CA PHE A 392 -11.68 -5.08 -2.87
C PHE A 392 -12.76 -6.15 -3.03
N CYS A 393 -13.92 -5.98 -2.39
CA CYS A 393 -15.05 -6.90 -2.46
C CYS A 393 -15.58 -7.06 -3.89
N ASN A 394 -15.68 -5.97 -4.66
CA ASN A 394 -16.10 -6.04 -6.06
C ASN A 394 -15.11 -6.84 -6.89
N LEU A 395 -13.80 -6.63 -6.68
CA LEU A 395 -12.76 -7.36 -7.39
C LEU A 395 -12.79 -8.86 -7.05
N LEU A 396 -13.01 -9.22 -5.77
CA LEU A 396 -13.25 -10.61 -5.36
C LEU A 396 -14.49 -11.20 -6.02
N LYS A 397 -15.61 -10.47 -6.04
CA LYS A 397 -16.87 -10.93 -6.66
C LYS A 397 -16.70 -11.19 -8.14
N THR A 398 -16.09 -10.26 -8.88
CA THR A 398 -15.84 -10.41 -10.32
C THR A 398 -14.94 -11.62 -10.58
N SER A 399 -13.88 -11.78 -9.78
CA SER A 399 -12.94 -12.88 -9.96
C SER A 399 -13.55 -14.24 -9.59
N ALA A 400 -14.34 -14.31 -8.52
CA ALA A 400 -15.11 -15.49 -8.15
C ALA A 400 -16.16 -15.83 -9.21
N GLY A 401 -16.84 -14.81 -9.77
CA GLY A 401 -17.77 -14.98 -10.89
C GLY A 401 -17.09 -15.58 -12.13
N TYR A 402 -15.87 -15.13 -12.46
CA TYR A 402 -15.07 -15.72 -13.54
C TYR A 402 -14.74 -17.20 -13.27
N VAL A 403 -14.31 -17.53 -12.04
CA VAL A 403 -14.06 -18.91 -11.63
C VAL A 403 -15.34 -19.75 -11.72
N SER A 404 -16.50 -19.23 -11.31
CA SER A 404 -17.80 -19.89 -11.45
C SER A 404 -18.18 -20.15 -12.90
N VAL A 405 -17.93 -19.19 -13.80
CA VAL A 405 -18.15 -19.37 -15.24
C VAL A 405 -17.23 -20.47 -15.78
N LEU A 406 -15.95 -20.46 -15.43
CA LEU A 406 -15.01 -21.53 -15.82
C LEU A 406 -15.43 -22.91 -15.32
N LEU A 407 -15.98 -22.98 -14.09
CA LEU A 407 -16.55 -24.21 -13.54
C LEU A 407 -17.80 -24.66 -14.29
N ALA A 408 -18.64 -23.72 -14.74
CA ALA A 408 -19.90 -23.98 -15.41
C ALA A 408 -19.76 -24.29 -16.91
N ASN A 409 -18.79 -23.71 -17.62
CA ASN A 409 -18.54 -23.90 -19.06
C ASN A 409 -17.84 -25.24 -19.36
N ARG A 410 -18.37 -26.30 -18.75
CA ARG A 410 -17.84 -27.65 -18.60
C ARG A 410 -17.78 -28.49 -19.89
N ASN A 411 -18.16 -27.95 -21.04
CA ASN A 411 -18.29 -28.74 -22.27
C ASN A 411 -17.02 -28.71 -23.12
#